data_AF-A0AAD9Q0L5-F1
#
_entry.id   AF-A0AAD9Q0L5-F1
#
_cell.length_a   1.000
_cell.length_b   1.000
_cell.length_c   1.000
_cell.angle_alpha   90.00
_cell.angle_beta   90.00
_cell.angle_gamma   90.00
#
_symmetry.space_group_name_H-M   'P 1'
#
loop_
_entity.id
_entity.type
_entity.pdbx_description
1 polymer ?
#
loop_
_entity_poly.entity_id
_entity_poly.type
_entity_poly.pdbx_seq_one_letter_code
_entity_poly.pdbx_strand_id
1 'polypeptide(L)'
;MASLPTERSMSEETPYTYEGVDYFGRFFVRQDRSNVKRYGCLLTNIVFRAIHIVVVHSLNTDSYFNALQRFLNTRGCPRTIYT
;
A
#
# COMPACT_ATOMS: atom_id res chain seq x y z
N MET A 1 22.78 13.47 1.07
CA MET A 1 21.55 12.84 1.60
C MET A 1 20.38 13.60 1.02
N ALA A 2 19.37 12.92 0.48
CA ALA A 2 18.17 13.59 -0.03
C ALA A 2 17.32 14.14 1.13
N SER A 3 16.64 15.26 0.91
CA SER A 3 15.71 15.85 1.87
C SER A 3 14.52 14.91 2.12
N LEU A 4 14.13 14.74 3.38
CA LEU A 4 12.93 13.99 3.73
C LEU A 4 11.68 14.77 3.31
N PRO A 5 10.59 14.09 2.92
CA PRO A 5 9.29 14.74 2.73
C PRO A 5 8.90 15.48 4.02
N THR A 6 8.44 16.72 3.90
CA THR A 6 8.04 17.57 5.04
C THR A 6 7.00 16.87 5.92
N GLU A 7 6.14 16.09 5.28
CA GLU A 7 5.07 15.30 5.88
C GLU A 7 5.59 14.32 6.94
N ARG A 8 6.82 13.79 6.81
CA ARG A 8 7.43 12.94 7.86
C ARG A 8 7.62 13.66 9.19
N SER A 9 7.70 14.98 9.19
CA SER A 9 7.90 15.80 10.39
C SER A 9 6.61 16.37 10.96
N MET A 10 5.47 16.17 10.28
CA MET A 10 4.18 16.72 10.67
C MET A 10 3.50 15.76 11.65
N SER A 11 3.67 15.99 12.95
CA SER A 11 3.13 15.14 14.02
C SER A 11 1.67 15.44 14.39
N GLU A 12 1.09 16.49 13.82
CA GLU A 12 -0.29 16.94 14.13
C GLU A 12 -1.37 16.28 13.24
N GLU A 13 -0.97 15.49 12.25
CA GLU A 13 -1.89 14.92 11.26
C GLU A 13 -2.49 13.58 11.73
N THR A 14 -3.71 13.29 11.29
CA THR A 14 -4.38 12.03 11.63
C THR A 14 -3.68 10.81 10.99
N PRO A 15 -3.82 9.61 11.57
CA PRO A 15 -3.34 8.39 10.93
C PRO A 15 -3.94 8.24 9.53
N TYR A 16 -3.16 7.69 8.61
CA TYR A 16 -3.55 7.44 7.22
C TYR A 16 -3.71 8.66 6.30
N THR A 17 -3.29 9.86 6.73
CA THR A 17 -3.32 11.06 5.86
C THR A 17 -2.32 10.98 4.70
N TYR A 18 -1.14 10.41 4.95
CA TYR A 18 -0.04 10.32 3.97
C TYR A 18 0.47 8.90 3.88
N GLU A 19 0.27 8.28 2.72
CA GLU A 19 0.62 6.88 2.48
C GLU A 19 1.66 6.78 1.37
N GLY A 20 2.67 5.93 1.55
CA GLY A 20 3.54 5.47 0.48
C GLY A 20 3.05 4.13 -0.05
N VAL A 21 3.14 3.93 -1.36
CA VAL A 21 2.81 2.66 -2.02
C VAL A 21 4.09 1.99 -2.49
N ASP A 22 4.22 0.71 -2.18
CA ASP A 22 5.26 -0.14 -2.75
C ASP A 22 4.72 -1.55 -3.02
N TYR A 23 5.42 -2.32 -3.83
CA TYR A 23 5.07 -3.71 -4.14
C TYR A 23 6.22 -4.64 -3.79
N PHE A 24 5.88 -5.81 -3.26
CA PHE A 24 6.87 -6.83 -2.98
C PHE A 24 6.45 -8.21 -3.45
N GLY A 25 7.50 -9.02 -3.67
CA GLY A 25 7.42 -10.44 -3.95
C GLY A 25 7.32 -10.79 -5.43
N ARG A 26 7.13 -12.10 -5.61
CA ARG A 26 6.59 -12.86 -6.76
C ARG A 26 6.24 -14.21 -6.17
N PHE A 27 5.18 -14.25 -5.37
CA PHE A 27 4.82 -15.46 -4.66
C PHE A 27 4.06 -16.37 -5.62
N PHE A 28 4.50 -17.63 -5.71
CA PHE A 28 3.73 -18.67 -6.37
C PHE A 28 2.81 -19.30 -5.34
N VAL A 29 1.52 -19.01 -5.46
CA VAL A 29 0.50 -19.56 -4.58
C VAL A 29 -0.29 -20.58 -5.37
N ARG A 30 -0.63 -21.70 -4.73
CA ARG A 30 -1.47 -22.72 -5.35
C ARG A 30 -2.91 -22.23 -5.36
N GLN A 31 -3.50 -22.12 -6.56
CA GLN A 31 -4.90 -21.85 -6.78
C GLN A 31 -5.48 -23.03 -7.56
N ASP A 32 -6.29 -23.82 -6.87
CA ASP A 32 -6.86 -25.07 -7.37
C ASP A 32 -5.78 -26.05 -7.87
N ARG A 33 -5.81 -26.35 -9.18
CA ARG A 33 -4.87 -27.25 -9.87
C ARG A 33 -3.69 -26.49 -10.50
N SER A 34 -3.58 -25.18 -10.28
CA SER A 34 -2.57 -24.33 -10.89
C SER A 34 -1.75 -23.55 -9.86
N ASN A 35 -0.55 -23.12 -10.23
CA ASN A 35 0.25 -22.18 -9.45
C ASN A 35 0.14 -20.81 -10.11
N VAL A 36 -0.32 -19.82 -9.35
CA VAL A 36 -0.54 -18.45 -9.82
C VAL A 36 0.39 -17.49 -9.11
N LYS A 37 0.76 -16.40 -9.80
CA LYS A 37 1.55 -15.33 -9.22
C LYS A 37 0.66 -14.45 -8.34
N ARG A 38 1.17 -14.08 -7.18
CA ARG A 38 0.60 -13.09 -6.26
C ARG A 38 1.68 -12.14 -5.77
N TYR A 39 1.26 -10.92 -5.49
CA TYR A 39 2.11 -9.83 -5.02
C TYR A 39 1.53 -9.25 -3.74
N GLY A 40 2.37 -8.69 -2.88
CA GLY A 40 1.92 -7.85 -1.78
C GLY A 40 2.01 -6.38 -2.18
N CYS A 41 0.95 -5.62 -1.94
CA CYS A 41 0.97 -4.16 -1.96
C CYS A 41 1.17 -3.67 -0.52
N LEU A 42 2.20 -2.85 -0.34
CA LEU A 42 2.55 -2.15 0.90
C LEU A 42 1.96 -0.75 0.83
N LEU A 43 1.08 -0.45 1.77
CA LEU A 43 0.61 0.89 2.05
C LEU A 43 1.24 1.30 3.38
N THR A 44 2.19 2.23 3.31
CA THR A 44 2.99 2.62 4.47
C THR A 44 2.68 4.06 4.86
N ASN A 45 2.18 4.26 6.07
CA ASN A 45 1.97 5.60 6.57
C ASN A 45 3.31 6.32 6.77
N ILE A 46 3.45 7.50 6.20
CA ILE A 46 4.71 8.25 6.19
C ILE A 46 5.05 8.84 7.56
N VAL A 47 4.03 9.25 8.32
CA VAL A 47 4.15 9.91 9.63
C VAL A 47 4.36 8.88 10.73
N PHE A 48 3.44 7.92 10.82
CA PHE A 48 3.35 6.93 11.89
C PHE A 48 4.10 5.64 11.60
N ARG A 49 4.56 5.43 10.36
CA ARG A 49 5.22 4.18 9.91
C ARG A 49 4.38 2.91 10.10
N ALA A 50 3.06 3.06 10.17
CA ALA A 50 2.14 1.94 10.14
C ALA A 50 2.17 1.30 8.74
N ILE A 51 2.23 -0.03 8.66
CA ILE A 51 2.27 -0.77 7.40
C ILE A 51 0.97 -1.56 7.25
N HIS A 52 0.31 -1.38 6.13
CA HIS A 52 -0.85 -2.15 5.72
C HIS A 52 -0.51 -2.97 4.48
N ILE A 53 -0.65 -4.29 4.58
CA ILE A 53 -0.31 -5.23 3.51
C ILE A 53 -1.59 -5.78 2.90
N VAL A 54 -1.72 -5.63 1.58
CA VAL A 54 -2.85 -6.19 0.81
C VAL A 54 -2.33 -7.14 -0.25
N VAL A 55 -2.97 -8.30 -0.39
CA VAL A 55 -2.66 -9.25 -1.45
C VAL A 55 -3.25 -8.76 -2.77
N VAL A 56 -2.39 -8.70 -3.79
CA VAL A 56 -2.74 -8.24 -5.14
C VAL A 56 -2.50 -9.38 -6.14
N HIS A 57 -3.44 -9.52 -7.09
CA HIS A 57 -3.47 -10.66 -8.01
C HIS A 57 -2.52 -10.49 -9.21
N SER A 58 -2.28 -9.25 -9.64
CA SER A 58 -1.38 -8.88 -10.72
C SER A 58 -0.76 -7.49 -10.47
N LEU A 59 0.34 -7.18 -11.13
CA LEU A 59 0.97 -5.83 -11.10
C LEU A 59 0.31 -4.87 -12.11
N ASN A 60 -1.02 -4.92 -12.18
CA ASN A 60 -1.81 -4.06 -13.06
C ASN A 60 -2.56 -3.03 -12.22
N THR A 61 -2.89 -1.91 -12.86
CA THR A 61 -3.63 -0.80 -12.25
C THR A 61 -4.99 -1.22 -11.67
N ASP A 62 -5.73 -2.11 -12.33
CA ASP A 62 -7.03 -2.59 -11.83
C ASP A 62 -6.89 -3.34 -10.49
N SER A 63 -5.84 -4.16 -10.39
CA SER A 63 -5.55 -4.91 -9.17
C SER A 63 -5.09 -3.98 -8.05
N TYR A 64 -4.38 -2.89 -8.38
CA TYR A 64 -4.07 -1.82 -7.42
C TYR A 64 -5.33 -1.11 -6.94
N PHE A 65 -6.23 -0.68 -7.83
CA PHE A 65 -7.47 0.00 -7.42
C PHE A 65 -8.34 -0.87 -6.51
N ASN A 66 -8.41 -2.18 -6.79
CA ASN A 66 -9.10 -3.12 -5.90
C ASN A 66 -8.46 -3.20 -4.50
N ALA A 67 -7.12 -3.14 -4.41
CA ALA A 67 -6.42 -3.11 -3.13
C ALA A 67 -6.62 -1.78 -2.40
N LEU A 68 -6.57 -0.66 -3.14
CA LEU A 68 -6.80 0.67 -2.63
C LEU A 68 -8.22 0.81 -2.08
N GLN A 69 -9.26 0.37 -2.81
CA GLN A 69 -10.64 0.40 -2.32
C GLN A 69 -10.82 -0.36 -1.00
N ARG A 70 -10.18 -1.52 -0.84
CA ARG A 70 -10.20 -2.26 0.43
C ARG A 70 -9.54 -1.47 1.56
N PHE A 71 -8.42 -0.81 1.28
CA PHE A 71 -7.75 0.06 2.24
C PHE A 71 -8.65 1.25 2.62
N LEU A 72 -9.21 1.97 1.64
CA LEU A 72 -10.10 3.12 1.85
C LEU A 72 -11.30 2.75 2.74
N ASN A 73 -11.94 1.61 2.45
CA ASN A 73 -13.08 1.12 3.23
C ASN A 73 -12.71 0.72 4.66
N THR A 74 -11.44 0.42 4.94
CA THR A 74 -10.99 -0.06 6.26
C THR A 74 -10.36 1.06 7.10
N ARG A 75 -9.61 1.97 6.47
CA ARG A 75 -8.73 2.95 7.13
C ARG A 75 -9.06 4.41 6.81
N GLY A 76 -9.95 4.66 5.85
CA GLY A 76 -10.30 6.01 5.40
C GLY A 76 -9.48 6.47 4.20
N CYS A 77 -9.80 7.67 3.71
CA CYS A 77 -9.21 8.22 2.50
C CYS A 77 -7.93 9.02 2.81
N PRO A 78 -6.77 8.64 2.26
CA PRO A 78 -5.55 9.42 2.40
C PRO A 78 -5.67 10.71 1.60
N ARG A 79 -5.00 11.77 2.09
CA ARG A 79 -4.90 13.04 1.37
C ARG A 79 -3.93 12.95 0.21
N THR A 80 -2.80 12.28 0.42
CA THR A 80 -1.76 12.12 -0.59
C THR A 80 -1.19 10.71 -0.53
N ILE A 81 -1.00 10.13 -1.72
CA ILE A 81 -0.31 8.86 -1.90
C ILE A 81 1.00 9.12 -2.65
N TYR A 82 2.11 8.64 -2.12
CA TYR A 82 3.46 8.72 -2.70
C TYR A 82 3.83 7.37 -3.32
N THR A 83 4.64 7.39 -4.37
CA THR A 83 5.21 6.20 -5.03
C THR A 83 6.71 6.38 -5.17
#